data_AF-A0A7J5Y500-F1
#
_entry.id   AF-A0A7J5Y500-F1
#
_cell.length_a   1.000
_cell.length_b   1.000
_cell.length_c   1.000
_cell.angle_alpha   90.00
_cell.angle_beta   90.00
_cell.angle_gamma   90.00
#
_symmetry.space_group_name_H-M   'P 1'
#
loop_
_entity.id
_entity.type
_entity.pdbx_description
1 polymer ?
#
loop_
_entity_poly.entity_id
_entity_poly.type
_entity_poly.pdbx_seq_one_letter_code
_entity_poly.pdbx_strand_id
1 'polypeptide(L)'
;RNQSKAYINTIESCDESTAIVHVDFSESWRCKYKSEVQACHFGQNLPQITVHTGMYSTKGEKAAFCTLSEIILRPPCCRHQPPRPSHSSRIILPTPRPLINPFSTLCRVLRLGPLRYHNIESKRQDAAAIWRHMEPVLKDIKTKYPQVTTVHFWSDGPSKQYKNKKNFFLLSAIPPTLGFEKATWNFFPTSHGKGAPDGIGGTVKRTADNLVLRGNDVTDGHTFFEKVSNSLKGVQLHYIVEEDMERYDTLLIDPLRSVPSTRQIHQVIAHENRIHYRQLSCFCSKMLDCQCFCPATFYFQGPDEQQSDTRRARKKRPLNMLWEEMENEMGGEMEEDVEMEDVMEELDEEPLKGPEG
;
A
#
# COMPACT_ATOMS: atom_id res chain seq x y z
N ARG A 1 -11.26 2.51 25.59
CA ARG A 1 -12.59 3.17 25.76
C ARG A 1 -12.56 4.66 25.39
N ASN A 2 -11.63 5.47 25.91
CA ASN A 2 -11.57 6.90 25.55
C ASN A 2 -11.12 7.18 24.11
N GLN A 3 -10.16 6.41 23.57
CA GLN A 3 -9.72 6.61 22.17
C GLN A 3 -10.77 6.21 21.13
N SER A 4 -11.52 5.14 21.34
CA SER A 4 -12.61 4.76 20.43
C SER A 4 -13.72 5.82 20.37
N LYS A 5 -14.05 6.42 21.53
CA LYS A 5 -14.95 7.58 21.58
C LYS A 5 -14.36 8.79 20.87
N ALA A 6 -13.07 9.07 21.07
CA ALA A 6 -12.39 10.15 20.39
C ALA A 6 -12.38 9.95 18.87
N TYR A 7 -12.13 8.74 18.38
CA TYR A 7 -12.21 8.39 16.97
C TYR A 7 -13.59 8.67 16.38
N ILE A 8 -14.66 8.21 17.04
CA ILE A 8 -16.04 8.48 16.61
C ILE A 8 -16.31 9.98 16.60
N ASN A 9 -15.94 10.69 17.67
CA ASN A 9 -16.11 12.14 17.75
C ASN A 9 -15.33 12.86 16.65
N THR A 10 -14.11 12.44 16.33
CA THR A 10 -13.31 13.04 15.24
C THR A 10 -14.01 12.87 13.90
N ILE A 11 -14.64 11.72 13.65
CA ILE A 11 -15.45 11.50 12.44
C ILE A 11 -16.69 12.39 12.41
N GLU A 12 -17.41 12.49 13.54
CA GLU A 12 -18.65 13.27 13.63
C GLU A 12 -18.41 14.79 13.59
N SER A 13 -17.28 15.25 14.13
CA SER A 13 -16.89 16.67 14.17
C SER A 13 -15.93 17.06 13.05
N CYS A 14 -15.79 16.23 12.00
CA CYS A 14 -14.87 16.47 10.90
C CYS A 14 -15.31 17.70 10.10
N ASP A 15 -14.39 18.64 9.88
CA ASP A 15 -14.63 19.81 9.03
C ASP A 15 -14.48 19.47 7.54
N GLU A 16 -14.81 20.44 6.67
CA GLU A 16 -14.74 20.28 5.21
C GLU A 16 -13.30 20.13 4.72
N SER A 17 -12.33 20.65 5.47
CA SER A 17 -10.91 20.61 5.14
C SER A 17 -10.19 19.35 5.61
N THR A 18 -10.92 18.43 6.26
CA THR A 18 -10.34 17.25 6.91
C THR A 18 -10.87 15.96 6.29
N ALA A 19 -9.96 15.03 6.04
CA ALA A 19 -10.27 13.63 5.75
C ALA A 19 -9.71 12.73 6.85
N ILE A 20 -10.48 11.72 7.24
CA ILE A 20 -10.07 10.70 8.20
C ILE A 20 -9.96 9.38 7.45
N VAL A 21 -8.80 8.75 7.51
CA VAL A 21 -8.52 7.48 6.82
C VAL A 21 -8.27 6.41 7.88
N HIS A 22 -9.13 5.42 7.96
CA HIS A 22 -8.99 4.27 8.85
C HIS A 22 -8.58 3.04 8.05
N VAL A 23 -7.39 2.52 8.34
CA VAL A 23 -6.80 1.35 7.68
C VAL A 23 -6.48 0.26 8.68
N ASP A 24 -6.52 -0.99 8.22
CA ASP A 24 -6.18 -2.16 9.00
C ASP A 24 -5.08 -2.99 8.33
N PHE A 25 -4.59 -4.03 9.00
CA PHE A 25 -3.54 -4.92 8.54
C PHE A 25 -3.88 -5.51 7.17
N SER A 26 -2.96 -5.42 6.21
CA SER A 26 -3.15 -6.07 4.92
C SER A 26 -3.16 -7.59 5.07
N GLU A 27 -4.22 -8.23 4.58
CA GLU A 27 -4.37 -9.68 4.63
C GLU A 27 -3.94 -10.32 3.31
N SER A 28 -3.76 -11.64 3.29
CA SER A 28 -3.52 -12.39 2.06
C SER A 28 -4.75 -13.23 1.71
N TRP A 29 -5.24 -13.13 0.48
CA TRP A 29 -6.22 -14.03 -0.10
C TRP A 29 -5.52 -14.98 -1.08
N ARG A 30 -5.87 -16.27 -1.06
CA ARG A 30 -5.25 -17.28 -1.93
C ARG A 30 -6.13 -17.49 -3.15
N CYS A 31 -5.54 -17.43 -4.34
CA CYS A 31 -6.19 -17.76 -5.61
C CYS A 31 -6.78 -19.17 -5.60
N LYS A 32 -7.90 -19.35 -6.31
CA LYS A 32 -8.68 -20.59 -6.31
C LYS A 32 -9.23 -20.86 -7.70
N TYR A 33 -9.13 -22.12 -8.12
CA TYR A 33 -9.80 -22.63 -9.31
C TYR A 33 -11.16 -23.22 -8.95
N LYS A 34 -12.11 -23.17 -9.89
CA LYS A 34 -13.44 -23.77 -9.76
C LYS A 34 -13.38 -25.29 -9.56
N SER A 35 -12.45 -25.96 -10.25
CA SER A 35 -12.30 -27.40 -10.26
C SER A 35 -11.50 -27.94 -9.06
N GLU A 36 -10.75 -27.08 -8.38
CA GLU A 36 -9.85 -27.48 -7.29
C GLU A 36 -10.49 -27.52 -5.91
N VAL A 37 -11.77 -27.15 -5.76
CA VAL A 37 -12.47 -27.25 -4.46
C VAL A 37 -12.46 -28.69 -3.91
N GLN A 38 -12.25 -29.70 -4.77
CA GLN A 38 -12.01 -31.11 -4.38
C GLN A 38 -10.53 -31.54 -4.34
N ALA A 39 -9.58 -30.79 -4.93
CA ALA A 39 -8.17 -31.19 -5.09
C ALA A 39 -7.20 -30.53 -4.08
N CYS A 40 -7.71 -29.71 -3.16
CA CYS A 40 -6.95 -28.87 -2.22
C CYS A 40 -6.07 -29.63 -1.18
N HIS A 41 -5.87 -30.95 -1.34
CA HIS A 41 -4.90 -31.72 -0.55
C HIS A 41 -3.43 -31.51 -0.99
N PHE A 42 -3.15 -30.90 -2.15
CA PHE A 42 -1.77 -30.76 -2.67
C PHE A 42 -1.32 -29.35 -3.12
N GLY A 43 -2.15 -28.30 -3.03
CA GLY A 43 -1.86 -26.98 -3.58
C GLY A 43 -1.14 -26.01 -2.63
N GLN A 44 0.16 -26.19 -2.37
CA GLN A 44 0.97 -25.25 -1.58
C GLN A 44 1.54 -24.05 -2.38
N ASN A 45 1.31 -23.97 -3.71
CA ASN A 45 1.97 -23.00 -4.60
C ASN A 45 1.01 -22.06 -5.34
N LEU A 46 -0.26 -21.94 -4.91
CA LEU A 46 -1.20 -21.04 -5.58
C LEU A 46 -0.81 -19.57 -5.34
N PRO A 47 -0.95 -18.69 -6.36
CA PRO A 47 -0.73 -17.27 -6.18
C PRO A 47 -1.54 -16.71 -5.02
N GLN A 48 -0.97 -15.73 -4.32
CA GLN A 48 -1.65 -15.01 -3.25
C GLN A 48 -1.75 -13.53 -3.62
N ILE A 49 -2.80 -12.90 -3.12
CA ILE A 49 -3.11 -11.49 -3.35
C ILE A 49 -3.10 -10.79 -2.01
N THR A 50 -2.40 -9.67 -1.91
CA THR A 50 -2.49 -8.77 -0.76
C THR A 50 -3.79 -7.97 -0.88
N VAL A 51 -4.59 -8.02 0.17
CA VAL A 51 -5.86 -7.30 0.31
C VAL A 51 -5.69 -6.27 1.42
N HIS A 52 -5.44 -5.02 1.04
CA HIS A 52 -5.38 -3.89 1.98
C HIS A 52 -6.72 -3.18 1.98
N THR A 53 -7.32 -3.03 3.16
CA THR A 53 -8.66 -2.46 3.28
C THR A 53 -8.69 -1.30 4.25
N GLY A 54 -9.61 -0.39 3.98
CA GLY A 54 -9.85 0.75 4.83
C GLY A 54 -11.15 1.44 4.49
N MET A 55 -11.40 2.51 5.22
CA MET A 55 -12.45 3.46 4.90
C MET A 55 -11.90 4.87 5.07
N TYR A 56 -12.43 5.81 4.31
CA TYR A 56 -12.25 7.22 4.59
C TYR A 56 -13.57 7.89 4.92
N SER A 57 -13.49 8.99 5.64
CA SER A 57 -14.62 9.84 5.99
C SER A 57 -14.22 11.28 5.81
N THR A 58 -15.05 12.01 5.08
CA THR A 58 -15.02 13.47 4.96
C THR A 58 -16.33 14.03 5.53
N LYS A 59 -16.51 15.35 5.56
CA LYS A 59 -17.76 15.92 6.07
C LYS A 59 -18.96 15.47 5.21
N GLY A 60 -19.82 14.65 5.80
CA GLY A 60 -21.06 14.19 5.18
C GLY A 60 -20.95 12.92 4.32
N GLU A 61 -19.74 12.44 4.00
CA GLU A 61 -19.55 11.23 3.21
C GLU A 61 -18.58 10.24 3.85
N LYS A 62 -18.85 8.96 3.65
CA LYS A 62 -17.99 7.84 4.03
C LYS A 62 -17.89 6.89 2.86
N ALA A 63 -16.69 6.42 2.56
CA ALA A 63 -16.49 5.41 1.54
C ALA A 63 -15.56 4.31 2.05
N ALA A 64 -15.84 3.08 1.62
CA ALA A 64 -14.99 1.93 1.83
C ALA A 64 -14.10 1.73 0.61
N PHE A 65 -12.86 1.32 0.84
CA PHE A 65 -11.93 0.99 -0.23
C PHE A 65 -11.17 -0.31 0.04
N CYS A 66 -10.66 -0.90 -1.03
CA CYS A 66 -9.81 -2.07 -1.02
C CYS A 66 -8.74 -1.92 -2.11
N THR A 67 -7.47 -1.91 -1.73
CA THR A 67 -6.36 -1.91 -2.68
C THR A 67 -5.69 -3.27 -2.72
N LEU A 68 -5.40 -3.74 -3.93
CA LEU A 68 -5.01 -5.11 -4.23
C LEU A 68 -3.65 -5.12 -4.93
N SER A 69 -2.80 -6.08 -4.58
CA SER A 69 -1.56 -6.34 -5.29
C SER A 69 -1.22 -7.83 -5.25
N GLU A 70 -0.47 -8.31 -6.24
CA GLU A 70 0.00 -9.70 -6.24
C GLU A 70 1.16 -9.92 -5.27
N ILE A 71 1.18 -11.10 -4.65
CA ILE A 71 2.33 -11.56 -3.87
C ILE A 71 3.23 -12.37 -4.80
N ILE A 72 4.35 -11.77 -5.20
CA ILE A 72 5.28 -12.43 -6.10
C ILE A 72 6.08 -13.51 -5.38
N LEU A 73 6.07 -14.72 -5.96
CA LEU A 73 6.97 -15.80 -5.59
C LEU A 73 8.36 -15.50 -6.13
N ARG A 74 9.25 -14.99 -5.28
CA ARG A 74 10.65 -14.80 -5.67
C ARG A 74 11.36 -16.15 -5.58
N PRO A 75 12.13 -16.56 -6.61
CA PRO A 75 13.04 -17.69 -6.46
C PRO A 75 14.01 -17.37 -5.32
N PRO A 76 14.42 -18.34 -4.51
CA PRO A 76 15.32 -18.09 -3.39
C PRO A 76 16.57 -17.37 -3.89
N CYS A 77 16.78 -16.13 -3.45
CA CYS A 77 18.00 -15.40 -3.77
C CYS A 77 19.18 -16.20 -3.19
N CYS A 78 20.02 -16.76 -4.05
CA CYS A 78 21.33 -17.23 -3.65
C CYS A 78 22.13 -16.03 -3.13
N ARG A 79 22.08 -15.79 -1.81
CA ARG A 79 23.12 -15.01 -1.13
C ARG A 79 24.43 -15.77 -1.34
N HIS A 80 25.10 -15.46 -2.45
CA HIS A 80 26.50 -15.76 -2.62
C HIS A 80 27.24 -14.87 -1.61
N GLN A 81 27.40 -15.35 -0.37
CA GLN A 81 28.61 -15.00 0.36
C GLN A 81 29.74 -15.70 -0.39
N PRO A 82 30.64 -14.98 -1.08
CA PRO A 82 31.82 -15.63 -1.62
C PRO A 82 32.57 -16.27 -0.44
N PRO A 83 32.92 -17.57 -0.52
CA PRO A 83 33.77 -18.18 0.50
C PRO A 83 35.07 -17.38 0.57
N ARG A 84 35.51 -17.05 1.79
CA ARG A 84 36.81 -16.42 2.02
C ARG A 84 37.89 -17.29 1.38
N PRO A 85 38.84 -16.73 0.62
CA PRO A 85 39.89 -17.53 -0.01
C PRO A 85 40.83 -18.04 1.09
N SER A 86 40.72 -19.33 1.41
CA SER A 86 41.78 -20.08 2.07
C SER A 86 42.71 -20.67 1.00
N HIS A 87 44.01 -20.54 1.25
CA HIS A 87 45.12 -20.79 0.35
C HIS A 87 45.08 -22.10 -0.47
N SER A 88 45.58 -21.95 -1.70
CA SER A 88 46.42 -22.90 -2.45
C SER A 88 45.86 -24.30 -2.72
N SER A 89 45.51 -24.57 -3.98
CA SER A 89 46.02 -25.74 -4.73
C SER A 89 45.69 -25.60 -6.22
N ARG A 90 46.72 -25.71 -7.06
CA ARG A 90 46.64 -25.72 -8.53
C ARG A 90 45.94 -27.00 -8.99
N ILE A 91 44.90 -26.88 -9.82
CA ILE A 91 44.37 -28.01 -10.59
C ILE A 91 44.70 -27.77 -12.06
N ILE A 92 45.41 -28.72 -12.65
CA ILE A 92 45.83 -28.76 -14.06
C ILE A 92 44.63 -29.25 -14.88
N LEU A 93 44.22 -28.49 -15.91
CA LEU A 93 43.20 -28.90 -16.88
C LEU A 93 43.87 -29.58 -18.10
N PRO A 94 43.40 -30.76 -18.56
CA PRO A 94 43.71 -31.24 -19.89
C PRO A 94 42.71 -30.69 -20.93
N THR A 95 43.18 -30.65 -22.18
CA THR A 95 42.62 -30.04 -23.40
C THR A 95 41.35 -30.75 -23.96
N PRO A 96 40.60 -30.11 -24.89
CA PRO A 96 39.21 -30.48 -25.18
C PRO A 96 39.05 -31.37 -26.42
N ARG A 97 38.06 -32.28 -26.41
CA ARG A 97 37.38 -32.87 -27.58
C ARG A 97 35.89 -33.16 -27.27
N PRO A 98 35.01 -33.26 -28.28
CA PRO A 98 33.76 -32.50 -28.29
C PRO A 98 32.46 -33.26 -27.94
N LEU A 99 31.48 -32.46 -27.48
CA LEU A 99 30.02 -32.56 -27.61
C LEU A 99 29.33 -33.90 -27.30
N ILE A 100 28.88 -34.08 -26.04
CA ILE A 100 27.59 -34.70 -25.68
C ILE A 100 26.98 -33.97 -24.47
N ASN A 101 25.72 -33.57 -24.61
CA ASN A 101 24.77 -32.90 -23.70
C ASN A 101 25.10 -32.93 -22.17
N PRO A 102 25.39 -31.78 -21.52
CA PRO A 102 25.94 -31.74 -20.15
C PRO A 102 24.92 -31.92 -19.00
N PHE A 103 23.61 -31.95 -19.27
CA PHE A 103 22.62 -31.93 -18.19
C PHE A 103 22.31 -33.30 -17.56
N SER A 104 22.47 -34.41 -18.28
CA SER A 104 22.08 -35.74 -17.74
C SER A 104 23.17 -36.43 -16.92
N THR A 105 24.45 -36.17 -17.22
CA THR A 105 25.57 -36.88 -16.59
C THR A 105 25.92 -36.32 -15.20
N LEU A 106 25.68 -35.01 -14.95
CA LEU A 106 26.04 -34.38 -13.68
C LEU A 106 25.16 -34.85 -12.50
N CYS A 107 23.88 -35.12 -12.75
CA CYS A 107 22.96 -35.62 -11.70
C CYS A 107 23.31 -37.02 -11.21
N ARG A 108 23.99 -37.85 -12.02
CA ARG A 108 24.32 -39.23 -11.65
C ARG A 108 25.55 -39.35 -10.75
N VAL A 109 26.47 -38.38 -10.77
CA VAL A 109 27.73 -38.45 -10.03
C VAL A 109 27.59 -37.94 -8.58
N LEU A 110 26.60 -37.08 -8.29
CA LEU A 110 26.56 -36.36 -7.01
C LEU A 110 25.54 -36.87 -5.95
N ARG A 111 24.78 -37.96 -6.20
CA ARG A 111 23.71 -38.45 -5.29
C ARG A 111 22.84 -37.30 -4.72
N LEU A 112 22.53 -36.29 -5.51
CA LEU A 112 21.63 -35.22 -5.08
C LEU A 112 20.21 -35.79 -5.12
N GLY A 113 19.58 -35.93 -3.96
CA GLY A 113 18.14 -36.20 -3.87
C GLY A 113 17.33 -35.13 -4.61
N PRO A 114 16.03 -35.36 -4.90
CA PRO A 114 15.22 -34.42 -5.65
C PRO A 114 15.30 -33.02 -5.02
N LEU A 115 15.77 -32.05 -5.81
CA LEU A 115 15.83 -30.64 -5.42
C LEU A 115 14.39 -30.17 -5.15
N ARG A 116 14.01 -30.09 -3.88
CA ARG A 116 12.80 -29.38 -3.48
C ARG A 116 13.06 -27.88 -3.62
N TYR A 117 12.70 -27.31 -4.77
CA TYR A 117 12.59 -25.87 -4.94
C TYR A 117 11.49 -25.37 -4.01
N HIS A 118 11.88 -24.74 -2.90
CA HIS A 118 10.96 -23.97 -2.08
C HIS A 118 11.06 -22.53 -2.59
N ASN A 119 10.08 -22.10 -3.38
CA ASN A 119 9.92 -20.66 -3.68
C ASN A 119 9.66 -19.93 -2.35
N ILE A 120 10.32 -18.79 -2.13
CA ILE A 120 10.08 -17.99 -0.93
C ILE A 120 9.02 -16.96 -1.30
N GLU A 121 7.81 -17.12 -0.75
CA GLU A 121 6.77 -16.09 -0.80
C GLU A 121 7.32 -14.78 -0.21
N SER A 122 7.53 -13.76 -1.06
CA SER A 122 7.96 -12.45 -0.61
C SER A 122 6.73 -11.57 -0.34
N LYS A 123 6.10 -11.75 0.83
CA LYS A 123 5.01 -10.89 1.28
C LYS A 123 5.54 -9.48 1.57
N ARG A 124 5.34 -8.55 0.64
CA ARG A 124 5.65 -7.12 0.79
C ARG A 124 4.53 -6.43 1.57
N GLN A 125 4.76 -6.27 2.86
CA GLN A 125 3.87 -5.56 3.79
C GLN A 125 4.64 -4.52 4.60
N ASP A 126 5.73 -4.00 4.05
CA ASP A 126 6.52 -2.96 4.68
C ASP A 126 5.90 -1.57 4.42
N ALA A 127 6.50 -0.54 5.02
CA ALA A 127 5.99 0.83 4.88
C ALA A 127 5.88 1.28 3.41
N ALA A 128 6.80 0.84 2.53
CA ALA A 128 6.75 1.17 1.10
C ALA A 128 5.48 0.63 0.44
N ALA A 129 5.19 -0.67 0.63
CA ALA A 129 3.96 -1.27 0.13
C ALA A 129 2.70 -0.58 0.67
N ILE A 130 2.66 -0.29 1.98
CA ILE A 130 1.53 0.39 2.61
C ILE A 130 1.24 1.76 1.98
N TRP A 131 2.27 2.58 1.76
CA TRP A 131 2.07 3.91 1.14
C TRP A 131 1.64 3.80 -0.31
N ARG A 132 2.19 2.86 -1.07
CA ARG A 132 1.71 2.59 -2.44
C ARG A 132 0.25 2.16 -2.46
N HIS A 133 -0.17 1.32 -1.50
CA HIS A 133 -1.56 0.90 -1.31
C HIS A 133 -2.50 2.05 -0.88
N MET A 134 -1.99 3.07 -0.20
CA MET A 134 -2.77 4.25 0.19
C MET A 134 -2.81 5.33 -0.88
N GLU A 135 -1.80 5.43 -1.75
CA GLU A 135 -1.69 6.46 -2.78
C GLU A 135 -2.94 6.67 -3.65
N PRO A 136 -3.53 5.63 -4.30
CA PRO A 136 -4.69 5.84 -5.16
C PRO A 136 -5.89 6.35 -4.35
N VAL A 137 -6.03 5.90 -3.10
CA VAL A 137 -7.09 6.36 -2.19
C VAL A 137 -6.91 7.84 -1.83
N LEU A 138 -5.67 8.25 -1.57
CA LEU A 138 -5.36 9.65 -1.25
C LEU A 138 -5.53 10.56 -2.46
N LYS A 139 -5.16 10.08 -3.66
CA LYS A 139 -5.44 10.76 -4.94
C LYS A 139 -6.94 10.92 -5.14
N ASP A 140 -7.72 9.85 -5.00
CA ASP A 140 -9.20 9.89 -5.09
C ASP A 140 -9.82 10.87 -4.10
N ILE A 141 -9.36 10.87 -2.84
CA ILE A 141 -9.82 11.83 -1.83
C ILE A 141 -9.52 13.27 -2.29
N LYS A 142 -8.32 13.52 -2.83
CA LYS A 142 -7.93 14.85 -3.25
C LYS A 142 -8.68 15.32 -4.50
N THR A 143 -8.89 14.43 -5.47
CA THR A 143 -9.67 14.69 -6.68
C THR A 143 -11.14 14.95 -6.34
N LYS A 144 -11.74 14.13 -5.47
CA LYS A 144 -13.15 14.26 -5.09
C LYS A 144 -13.40 15.41 -4.13
N TYR A 145 -12.45 15.73 -3.26
CA TYR A 145 -12.55 16.78 -2.25
C TYR A 145 -11.32 17.71 -2.28
N PRO A 146 -11.19 18.58 -3.29
CA PRO A 146 -10.03 19.46 -3.44
C PRO A 146 -9.75 20.36 -2.23
N GLN A 147 -10.80 20.73 -1.48
CA GLN A 147 -10.75 21.55 -0.27
C GLN A 147 -10.12 20.85 0.94
N VAL A 148 -9.96 19.52 0.89
CA VAL A 148 -9.30 18.78 1.98
C VAL A 148 -7.81 19.10 1.97
N THR A 149 -7.33 19.70 3.05
CA THR A 149 -5.92 20.04 3.28
C THR A 149 -5.29 19.20 4.38
N THR A 150 -6.11 18.58 5.25
CA THR A 150 -5.65 17.82 6.41
C THR A 150 -6.11 16.37 6.33
N VAL A 151 -5.18 15.43 6.53
CA VAL A 151 -5.48 13.98 6.59
C VAL A 151 -5.10 13.37 7.95
N HIS A 152 -6.05 12.65 8.54
CA HIS A 152 -5.87 11.94 9.81
C HIS A 152 -5.97 10.43 9.60
N PHE A 153 -4.82 9.76 9.65
CA PHE A 153 -4.73 8.30 9.60
C PHE A 153 -5.04 7.69 10.97
N TRP A 154 -5.75 6.58 10.95
CA TRP A 154 -6.04 5.72 12.10
C TRP A 154 -5.77 4.28 11.73
N SER A 155 -5.02 3.59 12.58
CA SER A 155 -4.74 2.16 12.38
C SER A 155 -4.36 1.49 13.68
N ASP A 156 -4.23 0.18 13.61
CA ASP A 156 -3.45 -0.56 14.59
C ASP A 156 -1.95 -0.26 14.49
N GLY A 157 -1.20 -0.67 15.52
CA GLY A 157 0.23 -0.38 15.65
C GLY A 157 1.21 -1.55 15.41
N PRO A 158 1.03 -2.47 14.44
CA PRO A 158 2.02 -3.51 14.17
C PRO A 158 3.32 -2.86 13.69
N SER A 159 4.44 -3.31 14.25
CA SER A 159 5.76 -2.73 13.98
C SER A 159 6.24 -2.96 12.54
N LYS A 160 5.76 -4.01 11.86
CA LYS A 160 6.15 -4.30 10.47
C LYS A 160 5.55 -3.32 9.46
N GLN A 161 4.36 -2.80 9.75
CA GLN A 161 3.58 -1.99 8.80
C GLN A 161 3.54 -0.52 9.23
N TYR A 162 2.75 -0.20 10.25
CA TYR A 162 2.38 1.18 10.57
C TYR A 162 3.25 1.83 11.66
N LYS A 163 3.71 1.06 12.65
CA LYS A 163 4.39 1.62 13.83
C LYS A 163 5.91 1.44 13.76
N ASN A 164 6.53 2.07 12.77
CA ASN A 164 7.98 2.04 12.57
C ASN A 164 8.53 3.35 11.97
N LYS A 165 9.85 3.51 12.06
CA LYS A 165 10.58 4.69 11.58
C LYS A 165 10.39 4.99 10.09
N LYS A 166 10.22 3.96 9.24
CA LYS A 166 10.03 4.13 7.80
C LYS A 166 8.66 4.75 7.52
N ASN A 167 7.61 4.23 8.15
CA ASN A 167 6.27 4.78 8.04
C ASN A 167 6.20 6.22 8.56
N PHE A 168 6.86 6.52 9.69
CA PHE A 168 6.89 7.88 10.22
C PHE A 168 7.59 8.87 9.28
N PHE A 169 8.64 8.44 8.58
CA PHE A 169 9.31 9.24 7.58
C PHE A 169 8.43 9.47 6.35
N LEU A 170 7.80 8.42 5.83
CA LEU A 170 6.88 8.54 4.71
C LEU A 170 5.65 9.41 5.05
N LEU A 171 5.15 9.37 6.28
CA LEU A 171 4.10 10.26 6.76
C LEU A 171 4.48 11.74 6.67
N SER A 172 5.76 12.08 6.86
CA SER A 172 6.23 13.47 6.69
C SER A 172 6.51 13.83 5.23
N ALA A 173 6.79 12.85 4.37
CA ALA A 173 7.23 13.07 3.00
C ALA A 173 6.11 13.03 1.96
N ILE A 174 5.17 12.08 2.07
CA ILE A 174 4.21 11.74 1.01
C ILE A 174 2.94 12.60 1.03
N PRO A 175 2.27 12.88 2.16
CA PRO A 175 1.07 13.70 2.13
C PRO A 175 1.25 15.08 1.48
N PRO A 176 2.37 15.81 1.71
CA PRO A 176 2.62 17.07 1.01
C PRO A 176 2.69 16.93 -0.52
N THR A 177 3.27 15.84 -1.04
CA THR A 177 3.39 15.62 -2.49
C THR A 177 2.04 15.33 -3.15
N LEU A 178 1.04 14.96 -2.35
CA LEU A 178 -0.35 14.72 -2.76
C LEU A 178 -1.26 15.94 -2.48
N GLY A 179 -0.70 17.08 -2.08
CA GLY A 179 -1.46 18.30 -1.82
C GLY A 179 -2.15 18.36 -0.44
N PHE A 180 -1.72 17.55 0.53
CA PHE A 180 -2.13 17.69 1.93
C PHE A 180 -1.11 18.53 2.70
N GLU A 181 -1.57 19.63 3.28
CA GLU A 181 -0.74 20.52 4.11
C GLU A 181 -0.39 19.87 5.46
N LYS A 182 -1.29 19.06 6.01
CA LYS A 182 -1.15 18.50 7.36
C LYS A 182 -1.53 17.03 7.38
N ALA A 183 -0.70 16.23 8.04
CA ALA A 183 -0.95 14.80 8.21
C ALA A 183 -0.68 14.34 9.64
N THR A 184 -1.54 13.47 10.16
CA THR A 184 -1.32 12.81 11.46
C THR A 184 -1.63 11.34 11.39
N TRP A 185 -0.99 10.54 12.24
CA TRP A 185 -1.29 9.14 12.42
C TRP A 185 -1.59 8.84 13.89
N ASN A 186 -2.78 8.30 14.16
CA ASN A 186 -3.20 7.85 15.48
C ASN A 186 -3.23 6.31 15.53
N PHE A 187 -2.75 5.74 16.64
CA PHE A 187 -2.71 4.30 16.84
C PHE A 187 -3.72 3.88 17.91
N PHE A 188 -4.56 2.89 17.58
CA PHE A 188 -5.43 2.28 18.57
C PHE A 188 -4.62 1.51 19.63
N PRO A 189 -5.15 1.40 20.86
CA PRO A 189 -4.52 0.58 21.89
C PRO A 189 -4.71 -0.90 21.56
N THR A 190 -3.86 -1.76 22.14
CA THR A 190 -4.02 -3.21 22.04
C THR A 190 -5.41 -3.65 22.55
N SER A 191 -5.99 -4.66 21.92
CA SER A 191 -7.30 -5.22 22.30
C SER A 191 -8.49 -4.26 22.16
N HIS A 192 -8.47 -3.37 21.16
CA HIS A 192 -9.55 -2.43 20.88
C HIS A 192 -10.73 -3.05 20.09
N GLY A 193 -10.61 -4.31 19.65
CA GLY A 193 -11.64 -5.05 18.93
C GLY A 193 -11.37 -5.10 17.43
N LYS A 194 -12.38 -5.50 16.65
CA LYS A 194 -12.35 -5.41 15.19
C LYS A 194 -12.87 -4.03 14.76
N GLY A 195 -12.23 -3.45 13.74
CA GLY A 195 -12.61 -2.19 13.12
C GLY A 195 -13.57 -2.35 11.95
N ALA A 196 -14.00 -1.22 11.38
CA ALA A 196 -14.74 -1.21 10.13
C ALA A 196 -13.96 -1.83 8.94
N PRO A 197 -12.62 -1.61 8.80
CA PRO A 197 -11.85 -2.25 7.74
C PRO A 197 -11.90 -3.78 7.77
N ASP A 198 -11.89 -4.43 8.94
CA ASP A 198 -12.06 -5.89 9.06
C ASP A 198 -13.34 -6.38 8.36
N GLY A 199 -14.44 -5.63 8.52
CA GLY A 199 -15.73 -5.93 7.90
C GLY A 199 -15.69 -5.81 6.38
N ILE A 200 -14.99 -4.78 5.87
CA ILE A 200 -14.78 -4.53 4.46
C ILE A 200 -13.93 -5.65 3.85
N GLY A 201 -12.78 -5.97 4.45
CA GLY A 201 -11.93 -7.08 4.03
C GLY A 201 -12.64 -8.42 4.07
N GLY A 202 -13.47 -8.66 5.09
CA GLY A 202 -14.34 -9.82 5.16
C GLY A 202 -15.32 -9.90 3.99
N THR A 203 -15.93 -8.78 3.58
CA THR A 203 -16.91 -8.73 2.48
C THR A 203 -16.25 -8.90 1.12
N VAL A 204 -15.10 -8.27 0.88
CA VAL A 204 -14.31 -8.43 -0.34
C VAL A 204 -13.92 -9.89 -0.53
N LYS A 205 -13.31 -10.52 0.48
CA LYS A 205 -12.89 -11.93 0.42
C LYS A 205 -14.07 -12.88 0.25
N ARG A 206 -15.18 -12.65 0.97
CA ARG A 206 -16.42 -13.43 0.82
C ARG A 206 -17.00 -13.32 -0.59
N THR A 207 -16.91 -12.16 -1.22
CA THR A 207 -17.38 -11.97 -2.60
C THR A 207 -16.54 -12.80 -3.58
N ALA A 208 -15.22 -12.74 -3.46
CA ALA A 208 -14.32 -13.58 -4.25
C ALA A 208 -14.57 -15.08 -4.04
N ASP A 209 -14.73 -15.51 -2.79
CA ASP A 209 -15.04 -16.90 -2.46
C ASP A 209 -16.38 -17.35 -3.08
N ASN A 210 -17.41 -16.51 -3.03
CA ASN A 210 -18.71 -16.80 -3.64
C ASN A 210 -18.63 -16.88 -5.18
N LEU A 211 -17.79 -16.07 -5.82
CA LEU A 211 -17.56 -16.16 -7.26
C LEU A 211 -16.96 -17.51 -7.63
N VAL A 212 -15.96 -17.96 -6.88
CA VAL A 212 -15.34 -19.28 -7.05
C VAL A 212 -16.35 -20.41 -6.86
N LEU A 213 -17.16 -20.34 -5.80
CA LEU A 213 -18.22 -21.32 -5.53
C LEU A 213 -19.29 -21.38 -6.63
N ARG A 214 -19.48 -20.29 -7.39
CA ARG A 214 -20.38 -20.24 -8.56
C ARG A 214 -19.73 -20.75 -9.85
N GLY A 215 -18.56 -21.38 -9.77
CA GLY A 215 -17.88 -21.98 -10.91
C GLY A 215 -16.94 -21.04 -11.67
N ASN A 216 -16.52 -19.93 -11.06
CA ASN A 216 -15.53 -19.03 -11.65
C ASN A 216 -14.12 -19.38 -11.19
N ASP A 217 -13.16 -19.26 -12.10
CA ASP A 217 -11.74 -19.30 -11.74
C ASP A 217 -11.26 -17.90 -11.32
N VAL A 218 -10.50 -17.81 -10.24
CA VAL A 218 -9.83 -16.57 -9.79
C VAL A 218 -8.35 -16.91 -9.57
N THR A 219 -7.55 -16.69 -10.61
CA THR A 219 -6.20 -17.23 -10.76
C THR A 219 -5.09 -16.27 -10.36
N ASP A 220 -5.36 -14.97 -10.41
CA ASP A 220 -4.38 -13.89 -10.27
C ASP A 220 -5.06 -12.62 -9.73
N GLY A 221 -4.24 -11.60 -9.44
CA GLY A 221 -4.67 -10.34 -8.86
C GLY A 221 -5.59 -9.55 -9.77
N HIS A 222 -5.32 -9.55 -11.07
CA HIS A 222 -6.13 -8.86 -12.06
C HIS A 222 -7.54 -9.47 -12.18
N THR A 223 -7.62 -10.78 -12.33
CA THR A 223 -8.89 -11.51 -12.39
C THR A 223 -9.70 -11.34 -11.12
N PHE A 224 -9.04 -11.31 -9.95
CA PHE A 224 -9.70 -10.99 -8.69
C PHE A 224 -10.30 -9.58 -8.74
N PHE A 225 -9.50 -8.59 -9.13
CA PHE A 225 -9.93 -7.20 -9.22
C PHE A 225 -11.16 -7.06 -10.12
N GLU A 226 -11.08 -7.54 -11.37
CA GLU A 226 -12.17 -7.44 -12.34
C GLU A 226 -13.46 -8.13 -11.88
N LYS A 227 -13.36 -9.37 -11.37
CA LYS A 227 -14.57 -10.12 -10.99
C LYS A 227 -15.21 -9.55 -9.73
N VAL A 228 -14.40 -9.14 -8.76
CA VAL A 228 -14.92 -8.57 -7.51
C VAL A 228 -15.45 -7.16 -7.73
N SER A 229 -14.80 -6.31 -8.53
CA SER A 229 -15.29 -4.96 -8.84
C SER A 229 -16.65 -5.00 -9.53
N ASN A 230 -16.85 -5.93 -10.47
CA ASN A 230 -18.13 -6.14 -11.15
C ASN A 230 -19.24 -6.69 -10.24
N SER A 231 -18.88 -7.36 -9.14
CA SER A 231 -19.83 -8.05 -8.26
C SER A 231 -20.11 -7.33 -6.95
N LEU A 232 -19.20 -6.47 -6.49
CA LEU A 232 -19.25 -5.80 -5.19
C LEU A 232 -19.53 -4.31 -5.36
N LYS A 233 -20.74 -3.90 -5.01
CA LYS A 233 -21.11 -2.49 -4.91
C LYS A 233 -20.75 -1.92 -3.54
N GLY A 234 -20.35 -0.65 -3.49
CA GLY A 234 -20.12 0.09 -2.24
C GLY A 234 -18.71 -0.04 -1.65
N VAL A 235 -17.77 -0.70 -2.32
CA VAL A 235 -16.34 -0.68 -1.99
C VAL A 235 -15.57 -0.26 -3.24
N GLN A 236 -14.75 0.79 -3.13
CA GLN A 236 -13.85 1.23 -4.19
C GLN A 236 -12.66 0.27 -4.27
N LEU A 237 -12.49 -0.42 -5.39
CA LEU A 237 -11.37 -1.33 -5.59
C LEU A 237 -10.29 -0.63 -6.42
N HIS A 238 -9.03 -0.83 -6.05
CA HIS A 238 -7.87 -0.42 -6.84
C HIS A 238 -6.91 -1.59 -7.00
N TYR A 239 -6.36 -1.77 -8.19
CA TYR A 239 -5.32 -2.74 -8.47
C TYR A 239 -3.96 -2.05 -8.60
N ILE A 240 -2.93 -2.65 -8.02
CA ILE A 240 -1.58 -2.09 -7.92
C ILE A 240 -0.58 -3.15 -8.40
N VAL A 241 0.29 -2.73 -9.32
CA VAL A 241 1.40 -3.54 -9.84
C VAL A 241 2.68 -3.34 -9.00
N GLU A 242 3.59 -4.32 -8.99
CA GLU A 242 4.76 -4.30 -8.10
C GLU A 242 5.79 -3.23 -8.48
N GLU A 243 5.91 -2.95 -9.79
CA GLU A 243 6.84 -1.94 -10.35
C GLU A 243 6.67 -0.58 -9.66
N ASP A 244 5.44 -0.26 -9.26
CA ASP A 244 5.13 1.01 -8.61
C ASP A 244 5.61 1.11 -7.15
N MET A 245 5.97 0.00 -6.52
CA MET A 245 6.43 -0.01 -5.13
C MET A 245 7.89 0.43 -4.99
N GLU A 246 8.70 0.29 -6.07
CA GLU A 246 10.13 0.63 -6.07
C GLU A 246 10.39 2.13 -5.84
N ARG A 247 9.41 2.96 -6.23
CA ARG A 247 9.39 4.41 -5.99
C ARG A 247 9.55 4.75 -4.50
N TYR A 248 8.78 4.08 -3.66
CA TYR A 248 8.83 4.28 -2.21
C TYR A 248 10.08 3.66 -1.57
N ASP A 249 10.60 2.58 -2.13
CA ASP A 249 11.88 2.02 -1.67
C ASP A 249 13.03 2.99 -1.89
N THR A 250 12.99 3.73 -3.00
CA THR A 250 14.02 4.72 -3.34
C THR A 250 14.10 5.84 -2.30
N LEU A 251 12.97 6.25 -1.72
CA LEU A 251 12.92 7.21 -0.62
C LEU A 251 13.49 6.67 0.70
N LEU A 252 13.53 5.34 0.84
CA LEU A 252 13.93 4.63 2.05
C LEU A 252 15.34 4.02 1.96
N ILE A 253 16.11 4.36 0.92
CA ILE A 253 17.49 3.91 0.72
C ILE A 253 18.39 4.36 1.87
N ASP A 254 18.23 5.61 2.30
CA ASP A 254 19.09 6.18 3.32
C ASP A 254 18.74 5.62 4.73
N PRO A 255 19.77 5.29 5.54
CA PRO A 255 19.54 4.72 6.86
C PRO A 255 18.88 5.73 7.81
N LEU A 256 17.58 5.55 8.07
CA LEU A 256 16.83 6.38 9.02
C LEU A 256 17.22 6.09 10.47
N ARG A 257 17.32 7.15 11.30
CA ARG A 257 17.47 7.04 12.75
C ARG A 257 16.23 6.39 13.39
N SER A 258 16.43 5.59 14.43
CA SER A 258 15.34 4.97 15.16
C SER A 258 14.66 5.97 16.11
N VAL A 259 13.33 6.04 16.07
CA VAL A 259 12.54 6.92 16.95
C VAL A 259 12.46 6.30 18.36
N PRO A 260 12.88 7.03 19.41
CA PRO A 260 12.81 6.53 20.79
C PRO A 260 11.40 6.11 21.18
N SER A 261 11.31 5.06 22.00
CA SER A 261 10.03 4.61 22.58
C SER A 261 8.91 4.37 21.55
N THR A 262 9.26 3.99 20.31
CA THR A 262 8.30 3.80 19.19
C THR A 262 7.06 3.02 19.60
N ARG A 263 7.21 1.94 20.40
CA ARG A 263 6.08 1.10 20.86
C ARG A 263 5.05 1.83 21.73
N GLN A 264 5.46 2.88 22.44
CA GLN A 264 4.60 3.65 23.35
C GLN A 264 3.88 4.80 22.64
N ILE A 265 4.25 5.12 21.39
CA ILE A 265 3.66 6.22 20.62
C ILE A 265 2.20 5.91 20.26
N HIS A 266 1.28 6.82 20.52
CA HIS A 266 -0.12 6.69 20.07
C HIS A 266 -0.54 7.77 19.07
N GLN A 267 0.28 8.81 18.89
CA GLN A 267 0.02 9.85 17.91
C GLN A 267 1.34 10.35 17.32
N VAL A 268 1.37 10.51 16.01
CA VAL A 268 2.44 11.14 15.23
C VAL A 268 1.84 12.24 14.38
N ILE A 269 2.48 13.39 14.35
CA ILE A 269 2.10 14.58 13.59
C ILE A 269 3.27 14.89 12.67
N ALA A 270 3.02 14.85 11.36
CA ALA A 270 4.02 15.24 10.38
C ALA A 270 4.17 16.76 10.35
N HIS A 271 5.41 17.22 10.26
CA HIS A 271 5.72 18.63 10.08
C HIS A 271 6.99 18.77 9.25
N GLU A 272 6.86 19.04 7.95
CA GLU A 272 7.99 19.22 7.03
C GLU A 272 9.01 18.06 7.17
N ASN A 273 10.26 18.36 7.56
CA ASN A 273 11.34 17.38 7.71
C ASN A 273 11.43 16.73 9.10
N ARG A 274 10.39 16.87 9.93
CA ARG A 274 10.34 16.35 11.30
C ARG A 274 8.98 15.76 11.63
N ILE A 275 8.95 15.05 12.75
CA ILE A 275 7.71 14.59 13.36
C ILE A 275 7.62 15.09 14.80
N HIS A 276 6.39 15.38 15.21
CA HIS A 276 6.02 15.46 16.62
C HIS A 276 5.28 14.19 17.00
N TYR A 277 5.63 13.58 18.13
CA TYR A 277 4.98 12.35 18.58
C TYR A 277 4.60 12.40 20.05
N ARG A 278 3.52 11.70 20.40
CA ARG A 278 3.00 11.61 21.77
C ARG A 278 2.81 10.17 22.19
N GLN A 279 3.05 9.89 23.47
CA GLN A 279 2.70 8.59 24.06
C GLN A 279 1.19 8.44 24.24
N LEU A 280 0.44 9.53 24.34
CA LEU A 280 -1.02 9.54 24.39
C LEU A 280 -1.56 10.50 23.32
N SER A 281 -2.54 10.05 22.55
CA SER A 281 -3.19 10.90 21.54
C SER A 281 -3.96 12.03 22.21
N CYS A 282 -3.78 13.25 21.69
CA CYS A 282 -4.59 14.40 22.08
C CYS A 282 -5.68 14.66 21.03
N PHE A 283 -6.85 15.08 21.50
CA PHE A 283 -8.01 15.46 20.66
C PHE A 283 -8.61 16.79 21.14
N CYS A 284 -7.79 17.70 21.65
CA CYS A 284 -8.23 19.06 21.97
C CYS A 284 -8.49 19.87 20.68
N SER A 285 -9.08 21.05 20.81
CA SER A 285 -9.39 21.94 19.67
C SER A 285 -8.19 22.38 18.83
N LYS A 286 -6.95 22.26 19.33
CA LYS A 286 -5.71 22.56 18.61
C LYS A 286 -4.82 21.33 18.45
N MET A 287 -5.39 20.19 18.02
CA MET A 287 -4.70 18.89 18.02
C MET A 287 -3.30 18.91 17.37
N LEU A 288 -3.14 19.68 16.30
CA LEU A 288 -1.93 19.77 15.49
C LEU A 288 -0.78 20.55 16.18
N ASP A 289 -1.12 21.55 17.01
CA ASP A 289 -0.15 22.49 17.58
C ASP A 289 -0.15 22.54 19.13
N CYS A 290 -0.94 21.70 19.79
CA CYS A 290 -1.06 21.76 21.25
C CYS A 290 0.14 21.14 21.99
N GLN A 291 0.34 21.59 23.24
CA GLN A 291 1.35 21.04 24.15
C GLN A 291 0.79 19.94 25.08
N CYS A 292 -0.45 19.49 24.83
CA CYS A 292 -1.07 18.42 25.62
C CYS A 292 -0.25 17.13 25.52
N PHE A 293 -0.08 16.45 26.66
CA PHE A 293 0.71 15.21 26.77
C PHE A 293 2.16 15.35 26.29
N CYS A 294 2.72 16.56 26.35
CA CYS A 294 4.14 16.87 26.11
C CYS A 294 4.70 16.24 24.81
N PRO A 295 4.31 16.74 23.63
CA PRO A 295 4.81 16.20 22.36
C PRO A 295 6.34 16.27 22.29
N ALA A 296 6.95 15.16 21.88
CA ALA A 296 8.38 15.09 21.61
C ALA A 296 8.65 15.32 20.12
N THR A 297 9.72 16.04 19.80
CA THR A 297 10.14 16.32 18.42
C THR A 297 11.25 15.37 18.00
N PHE A 298 11.17 14.85 16.78
CA PHE A 298 12.21 14.01 16.20
C PHE A 298 12.52 14.41 14.76
N TYR A 299 13.81 14.45 14.43
CA TYR A 299 14.32 14.75 13.10
C TYR A 299 14.90 13.47 12.50
N PHE A 300 14.55 13.13 11.27
CA PHE A 300 15.11 11.93 10.63
C PHE A 300 16.57 12.11 10.24
N GLN A 301 16.93 13.31 9.79
CA GLN A 301 18.29 13.75 9.48
C GLN A 301 18.86 14.61 10.61
N GLY A 302 20.20 14.61 10.78
CA GLY A 302 20.87 15.37 11.83
C GLY A 302 20.79 16.89 11.59
N PRO A 303 20.92 17.72 12.64
CA PRO A 303 20.95 19.18 12.48
C PRO A 303 22.12 19.71 11.61
N ASP A 304 23.19 18.92 11.42
CA ASP A 304 24.40 19.36 10.69
C ASP A 304 24.30 19.30 9.15
N GLU A 305 23.27 18.67 8.56
CA GLU A 305 23.16 18.58 7.10
C GLU A 305 22.61 19.85 6.44
N GLN A 306 22.05 20.79 7.21
CA GLN A 306 21.51 22.06 6.70
C GLN A 306 22.60 23.09 6.32
N GLN A 307 23.87 22.89 6.71
CA GLN A 307 24.96 23.85 6.42
C GLN A 307 25.89 23.45 5.26
N SER A 308 25.70 22.27 4.65
CA SER A 308 26.54 21.83 3.51
C SER A 308 25.98 22.15 2.12
N ASP A 309 24.87 22.91 2.07
CA ASP A 309 24.03 23.19 0.90
C ASP A 309 24.69 23.96 -0.26
N THR A 310 26.00 24.21 -0.23
CA THR A 310 26.73 24.84 -1.36
C THR A 310 27.62 23.90 -2.16
N ARG A 311 27.83 22.63 -1.75
CA ARG A 311 28.84 21.75 -2.41
C ARG A 311 28.34 20.42 -2.96
N ARG A 312 27.07 20.06 -2.81
CA ARG A 312 26.51 18.79 -3.33
C ARG A 312 25.36 18.98 -4.34
N ALA A 313 25.47 20.00 -5.19
CA ALA A 313 24.60 20.16 -6.35
C ALA A 313 25.02 19.24 -7.50
N ARG A 314 24.67 17.93 -7.46
CA ARG A 314 24.59 17.07 -8.66
C ARG A 314 23.92 15.71 -8.43
N LYS A 315 22.75 15.67 -7.81
CA LYS A 315 21.77 14.57 -7.90
C LYS A 315 20.46 15.17 -7.38
N LYS A 316 19.42 15.25 -8.22
CA LYS A 316 18.08 15.62 -7.74
C LYS A 316 17.74 14.68 -6.58
N ARG A 317 17.39 15.23 -5.40
CA ARG A 317 17.06 14.39 -4.24
C ARG A 317 15.86 13.49 -4.61
N PRO A 318 15.80 12.21 -4.20
CA PRO A 318 14.70 11.31 -4.54
C PRO A 318 13.31 11.88 -4.25
N LEU A 319 13.19 12.71 -3.19
CA LEU A 319 11.95 13.38 -2.83
C LEU A 319 11.53 14.48 -3.82
N ASN A 320 12.48 15.18 -4.45
CA ASN A 320 12.18 16.18 -5.47
C ASN A 320 11.77 15.51 -6.79
N MET A 321 12.40 14.37 -7.12
CA MET A 321 11.99 13.56 -8.27
C MET A 321 10.56 13.04 -8.09
N LEU A 322 10.25 12.55 -6.88
CA LEU A 322 8.90 12.12 -6.52
C LEU A 322 7.89 13.27 -6.71
N TRP A 323 8.25 14.46 -6.23
CA TRP A 323 7.42 15.65 -6.34
C TRP A 323 7.11 15.98 -7.80
N GLU A 324 8.14 16.08 -8.65
CA GLU A 324 8.00 16.34 -10.10
C GLU A 324 7.15 15.25 -10.80
N GLU A 325 7.38 13.97 -10.49
CA GLU A 325 6.61 12.85 -11.05
C GLU A 325 5.12 12.91 -10.66
N MET A 326 4.81 13.20 -9.39
CA MET A 326 3.43 13.30 -8.90
C MET A 326 2.68 14.50 -9.47
N GLU A 327 3.36 15.63 -9.65
CA GLU A 327 2.80 16.80 -10.32
C GLU A 327 2.46 16.49 -11.78
N ASN A 328 3.32 15.75 -12.48
CA ASN A 328 3.07 15.35 -13.88
C ASN A 328 1.91 14.35 -14.00
N GLU A 329 1.80 13.37 -13.10
CA GLU A 329 0.67 12.41 -13.08
C GLU A 329 -0.67 13.12 -12.86
N MET A 330 -0.74 14.06 -11.91
CA MET A 330 -1.99 14.80 -11.67
C MET A 330 -2.30 15.84 -12.76
N GLY A 331 -1.31 16.30 -13.53
CA GLY A 331 -1.50 17.22 -14.65
C GLY A 331 -1.90 16.54 -15.96
N GLY A 332 -1.57 15.26 -16.16
CA GLY A 332 -1.84 14.52 -17.40
C GLY A 332 -3.28 14.01 -17.57
N GLU A 333 -4.03 13.85 -16.49
CA GLU A 333 -5.40 13.30 -16.53
C GLU A 333 -6.48 14.34 -16.94
N MET A 334 -6.11 15.57 -17.33
CA MET A 334 -7.04 16.61 -17.79
C MET A 334 -7.14 16.79 -19.32
N GLU A 335 -6.34 16.08 -20.14
CA GLU A 335 -6.29 16.33 -21.60
C GLU A 335 -6.86 15.23 -22.51
N GLU A 336 -7.36 14.11 -21.98
CA GLU A 336 -8.02 13.08 -22.79
C GLU A 336 -9.45 12.86 -22.32
N ASP A 337 -10.40 13.70 -22.78
CA ASP A 337 -11.82 13.35 -22.92
C ASP A 337 -12.61 14.54 -23.54
N VAL A 338 -12.42 14.81 -24.84
CA VAL A 338 -13.49 15.29 -25.73
C VAL A 338 -13.10 14.92 -27.16
N GLU A 339 -13.68 13.85 -27.70
CA GLU A 339 -14.27 13.80 -29.06
C GLU A 339 -15.05 12.47 -29.15
N MET A 340 -16.36 12.52 -28.86
CA MET A 340 -17.28 11.50 -29.34
C MET A 340 -18.37 12.20 -30.15
N GLU A 341 -18.30 11.94 -31.46
CA GLU A 341 -19.08 12.53 -32.53
C GLU A 341 -20.59 12.36 -32.37
N ASP A 342 -21.31 13.34 -32.91
CA ASP A 342 -22.76 13.40 -33.10
C ASP A 342 -23.34 12.15 -33.78
N VAL A 343 -24.31 11.51 -33.13
CA VAL A 343 -25.37 10.76 -33.82
C VAL A 343 -26.70 11.12 -33.17
N MET A 344 -27.38 12.10 -33.78
CA MET A 344 -28.74 12.50 -33.46
C MET A 344 -29.69 11.51 -34.16
N GLU A 345 -30.26 10.55 -33.42
CA GLU A 345 -31.38 9.74 -33.90
C GLU A 345 -32.69 10.49 -33.66
N GLU A 346 -33.36 10.87 -34.75
CA GLU A 346 -34.75 11.32 -34.79
C GLU A 346 -35.68 10.21 -34.28
N LEU A 347 -36.47 10.50 -33.25
CA LEU A 347 -37.66 9.73 -32.91
C LEU A 347 -38.86 10.68 -32.84
N ASP A 348 -39.77 10.46 -33.79
CA ASP A 348 -41.02 11.18 -33.99
C ASP A 348 -41.92 11.16 -32.75
N GLU A 349 -42.37 12.34 -32.32
CA GLU A 349 -43.45 12.52 -31.34
C GLU A 349 -44.82 12.34 -32.02
N GLU A 350 -45.55 11.26 -31.68
CA GLU A 350 -47.00 11.22 -31.88
C GLU A 350 -47.72 11.89 -30.68
N PRO A 351 -48.70 12.79 -30.91
CA PRO A 351 -49.39 13.46 -29.82
C PRO A 351 -50.57 12.65 -29.28
N LEU A 352 -50.49 12.30 -28.00
CA LEU A 352 -51.61 11.83 -27.18
C LEU A 352 -52.69 12.93 -27.04
N LYS A 353 -53.83 12.73 -27.71
CA LYS A 353 -55.08 13.46 -27.42
C LYS A 353 -55.61 13.03 -26.05
N GLY A 354 -55.64 13.97 -25.11
CA GLY A 354 -56.44 13.87 -23.89
C GLY A 354 -57.92 14.16 -24.15
N PRO A 355 -58.86 13.59 -23.37
CA PRO A 355 -60.28 13.87 -23.52
C PRO A 355 -60.71 15.07 -22.67
N GLU A 356 -61.81 15.70 -23.10
CA GLU A 356 -62.70 16.62 -22.37
C GLU A 356 -62.32 18.11 -22.33
N GLY A 357 -63.24 18.93 -22.87
CA GLY A 357 -63.28 20.39 -22.70
C GLY A 357 -63.70 21.12 -23.96
#